data_AF-A0A1C3VYQ3-F1
#
_entry.id   AF-A0A1C3VYQ3-F1
#
_cell.length_a   1.000
_cell.length_b   1.000
_cell.length_c   1.000
_cell.angle_alpha   90.00
_cell.angle_beta   90.00
_cell.angle_gamma   90.00
#
_symmetry.space_group_name_H-M   'P 1'
#
loop_
_entity.id
_entity.type
_entity.pdbx_description
1 polymer ?
#
loop_
_entity_poly.entity_id
_entity_poly.type
_entity_poly.pdbx_seq_one_letter_code
_entity_poly.pdbx_strand_id
1 'polypeptide(L)' 'MSLFRTKDIDAMLAQRHVAALKKVLGPVDLVLMGIGAIIGTGIFVLTGTGA' A
#
# COMPACT_ATOMS: atom_id res chain seq x y z
N MET A 1 20.62 15.34 6.12
CA MET A 1 19.77 14.15 5.96
C MET A 1 20.58 12.92 6.31
N SER A 2 20.24 12.22 7.39
CA SER A 2 20.91 10.98 7.79
C SER A 2 20.40 9.82 6.91
N LEU A 3 21.19 9.41 5.91
CA LEU A 3 20.80 8.37 4.92
C LEU A 3 20.56 6.98 5.56
N PHE A 4 21.16 6.71 6.72
CA PHE A 4 21.12 5.40 7.39
C PHE A 4 20.39 5.42 8.73
N ARG A 5 19.51 6.41 8.97
CA ARG A 5 18.73 6.46 10.20
C ARG A 5 17.57 5.47 10.13
N THR A 6 17.60 4.47 11.00
CA THR A 6 16.47 3.57 11.23
C THR A 6 15.34 4.31 11.93
N LYS A 7 14.11 4.13 11.46
CA LYS A 7 12.93 4.68 12.12
C LYS A 7 12.60 3.82 13.34
N ASP A 8 12.34 4.47 14.46
CA ASP A 8 11.92 3.80 15.69
C ASP A 8 10.52 3.19 15.56
N ILE A 9 10.36 1.94 16.04
CA ILE A 9 9.13 1.15 15.90
C ILE A 9 8.06 1.64 16.88
N ASP A 10 8.44 1.96 18.11
CA ASP A 10 7.51 2.42 19.14
C ASP A 10 6.87 3.75 18.73
N ALA A 11 7.65 4.65 18.14
CA ALA A 11 7.16 5.89 17.55
C ALA A 11 6.13 5.66 16.42
N MET A 12 6.27 4.59 15.62
CA MET A 12 5.29 4.25 14.58
C MET A 12 4.00 3.69 15.16
N LEU A 13 4.09 2.87 16.20
CA LEU A 13 2.92 2.32 16.89
C LEU A 13 2.14 3.41 17.62
N ALA A 14 2.83 4.34 18.27
CA ALA A 14 2.20 5.49 18.94
C ALA A 14 1.36 6.35 17.99
N GLN A 15 1.83 6.57 16.76
CA GLN A 15 1.09 7.33 15.74
C GLN A 15 -0.23 6.67 15.31
N ARG A 16 -0.35 5.34 15.40
CA ARG A 16 -1.56 4.60 15.01
C ARG A 16 -2.78 4.97 15.86
N HIS A 17 -2.57 5.39 17.11
CA HIS A 17 -3.65 5.63 18.08
C HIS A 17 -4.34 6.98 17.94
N VAL A 18 -3.75 7.92 17.18
CA VAL A 18 -4.25 9.30 17.09
C VAL A 18 -5.44 9.43 16.12
N ALA A 19 -5.55 8.55 15.11
CA ALA A 19 -6.61 8.59 14.10
C ALA A 19 -6.92 7.19 13.52
N ALA A 20 -7.41 6.28 14.37
CA ALA A 20 -7.66 4.91 13.96
C ALA A 20 -8.98 4.76 13.19
N LEU A 21 -8.92 4.21 11.98
CA LEU A 21 -10.11 3.78 11.23
C LEU A 21 -10.63 2.44 11.77
N LYS A 22 -11.95 2.20 11.63
CA LYS A 22 -12.54 0.90 11.93
C LYS A 22 -11.96 -0.17 10.99
N LYS A 23 -11.44 -1.26 11.55
CA LYS A 23 -10.96 -2.41 10.77
C LYS A 23 -12.17 -3.17 10.20
N VAL A 24 -12.48 -2.90 8.95
CA VAL A 24 -13.61 -3.52 8.22
C VAL A 24 -13.18 -4.40 7.05
N LEU A 25 -11.94 -4.25 6.58
CA LEU A 25 -11.40 -5.01 5.45
C LEU A 25 -10.99 -6.41 5.90
N GLY A 26 -11.57 -7.43 5.27
CA GLY A 26 -11.19 -8.83 5.40
C GLY A 26 -10.13 -9.27 4.40
N PRO A 27 -9.70 -10.53 4.44
CA PRO A 27 -8.66 -11.04 3.53
C PRO A 27 -9.01 -10.89 2.05
N VAL A 28 -10.27 -11.13 1.68
CA VAL A 28 -10.73 -11.01 0.29
C VAL A 28 -10.70 -9.55 -0.17
N ASP A 29 -11.14 -8.62 0.67
CA ASP A 29 -11.13 -7.19 0.33
C ASP A 29 -9.70 -6.67 0.12
N LEU A 30 -8.74 -7.16 0.91
CA LEU A 30 -7.33 -6.84 0.75
C LEU A 30 -6.74 -7.41 -0.54
N VAL A 31 -7.12 -8.63 -0.92
CA VAL A 31 -6.71 -9.25 -2.20
C VAL A 31 -7.25 -8.44 -3.38
N LEU A 32 -8.54 -8.08 -3.34
CA LEU A 32 -9.17 -7.26 -4.39
C LEU A 32 -8.53 -5.87 -4.48
N MET A 33 -8.20 -5.24 -3.35
CA MET A 33 -7.44 -3.98 -3.32
C MET A 33 -6.08 -4.12 -4.01
N GLY A 34 -5.34 -5.21 -3.76
CA GLY A 34 -4.07 -5.48 -4.41
C GLY A 34 -4.20 -5.65 -5.92
N ILE A 35 -5.19 -6.42 -6.38
CA ILE A 35 -5.46 -6.61 -7.80
C ILE A 35 -5.77 -5.27 -8.48
N GLY A 36 -6.67 -4.46 -7.90
CA GLY A 36 -7.02 -3.15 -8.45
C GLY A 36 -5.87 -2.14 -8.45
N ALA A 37 -4.96 -2.22 -7.48
CA ALA A 37 -3.79 -1.36 -7.42
C ALA A 37 -2.68 -1.77 -8.42
N ILE A 38 -2.61 -3.05 -8.81
CA ILE A 38 -1.58 -3.57 -9.72
C ILE A 38 -2.04 -3.53 -11.18
N ILE A 39 -3.28 -3.93 -11.45
CA ILE A 39 -3.81 -4.04 -12.81
C ILE A 39 -4.34 -2.68 -13.24
N GLY A 40 -3.55 -1.96 -14.04
CA GLY A 40 -3.90 -0.64 -14.55
C GLY A 40 -3.24 -0.33 -15.89
N THR A 41 -2.73 0.89 -16.03
CA THR A 41 -2.11 1.36 -17.28
C THR A 41 -0.97 0.46 -17.77
N GLY A 42 -0.24 -0.20 -16.87
CA GLY A 42 0.87 -1.10 -17.24
C GLY A 42 0.48 -2.19 -18.23
N ILE A 43 -0.58 -2.95 -17.96
CA ILE A 43 -1.02 -4.05 -18.84
C ILE A 43 -1.87 -3.56 -20.03
N PHE A 44 -2.52 -2.41 -19.92
CA PHE A 44 -3.39 -1.92 -21.00
C PHE A 44 -2.65 -1.03 -22.01
N VAL A 45 -1.62 -0.29 -21.57
CA VAL A 45 -0.87 0.65 -22.41
C VAL A 45 0.43 0.03 -22.91
N LEU A 46 1.27 -0.51 -22.03
CA LEU A 46 2.62 -0.98 -22.43
C LEU A 46 2.56 -2.23 -23.30
N THR A 47 1.68 -3.17 -22.98
CA THR A 47 1.45 -4.37 -23.81
C THR A 47 0.78 -4.02 -25.14
N GLY A 48 -0.03 -2.95 -25.20
CA GLY A 48 -0.60 -2.43 -26.45
C GLY A 48 0.42 -1.72 -27.36
N THR A 49 1.50 -1.17 -26.79
CA THR A 49 2.64 -0.62 -27.56
C THR A 49 3.70 -1.66 -27.94
N GLY A 50 3.62 -2.86 -27.35
CA GLY A 50 4.53 -3.98 -27.66
C GLY A 50 4.00 -4.94 -28.73
N ALA A 51 2.86 -4.63 -29.35
CA ALA A 51 2.26 -5.33 -30.48
C ALA A 51 2.43 -4.52 -31.77
#